data_AF-A0A945YKQ8-F1
#
_entry.id   AF-A0A945YKQ8-F1
#
_cell.length_a   1.000
_cell.length_b   1.000
_cell.length_c   1.000
_cell.angle_alpha   90.00
_cell.angle_beta   90.00
_cell.angle_gamma   90.00
#
_symmetry.space_group_name_H-M   'P 1'
#
loop_
_entity.id
_entity.type
_entity.pdbx_description
1 polymer ?
#
loop_
_entity_poly.entity_id
_entity_poly.type
_entity_poly.pdbx_seq_one_letter_code
_entity_poly.pdbx_strand_id
1 'polypeptide(L)'
;EGAGGGHAPDIIKACAFPNVLPSSTNPTRPYTVNTIDEHLDMLMVCHHLDSSIAEDVAFAESRIRRETIAAEDVLHDLGAFSMIASDSQAMGRVGEVICRTWQTAHKMKVQRGSLSEDSDRSDNYRVKRYIAKYTINPAITHGVSHEIGSLEVGKLADIVLWKPAFFGVKPSMIVKGGVIAMSLMGDPNASIPTPQPVHYRYMFGAYGGSLTQSSVTFTSQAAIDSNVRDSLDLKKPLVAVRDTRSISKSSMIHNTLQPNIEVDPQNYHVYADGKLLTCEPATVLPMAQRYYLF
;
A
#
# COMPACT_ATOMS: atom_id res chain seq x y z
N GLU A 1 -8.62 3.62 -7.85
CA GLU A 1 -8.73 3.57 -9.33
C GLU A 1 -10.11 3.10 -9.77
N GLY A 2 -10.64 2.03 -9.19
CA GLY A 2 -12.05 1.66 -9.33
C GLY A 2 -12.28 0.16 -9.50
N ALA A 3 -11.25 -0.61 -9.86
CA ALA A 3 -11.34 -2.07 -9.96
C ALA A 3 -11.82 -2.72 -8.66
N GLY A 4 -11.23 -2.33 -7.52
CA GLY A 4 -11.65 -2.78 -6.19
C GLY A 4 -13.07 -2.32 -5.80
N GLY A 5 -13.65 -1.33 -6.48
CA GLY A 5 -15.00 -0.83 -6.24
C GLY A 5 -15.09 0.70 -6.27
N GLY A 6 -16.22 1.22 -6.74
CA GLY A 6 -16.50 2.65 -6.87
C GLY A 6 -17.46 2.96 -8.02
N HIS A 7 -17.81 4.23 -8.18
CA HIS A 7 -18.62 4.70 -9.30
C HIS A 7 -17.93 4.38 -10.64
N ALA A 8 -18.63 3.67 -11.53
CA ALA A 8 -18.11 3.30 -12.84
C ALA A 8 -18.45 4.38 -13.89
N PRO A 9 -17.51 4.79 -14.77
CA PRO A 9 -16.10 4.39 -14.83
C PRO A 9 -15.15 5.34 -14.07
N ASP A 10 -15.67 6.36 -13.38
CA ASP A 10 -14.95 7.61 -13.14
C ASP A 10 -14.65 7.96 -11.67
N ILE A 11 -14.78 7.01 -10.74
CA ILE A 11 -14.39 7.21 -9.33
C ILE A 11 -12.95 7.73 -9.14
N ILE A 12 -12.05 7.47 -10.10
CA ILE A 12 -10.68 7.98 -10.09
C ILE A 12 -10.60 9.51 -10.04
N LYS A 13 -11.64 10.24 -10.49
CA LYS A 13 -11.77 11.71 -10.38
C LYS A 13 -11.69 12.20 -8.94
N ALA A 14 -12.01 11.34 -7.96
CA ALA A 14 -11.98 11.69 -6.54
C ALA A 14 -10.61 12.24 -6.09
N CYS A 15 -9.50 11.86 -6.74
CA CYS A 15 -8.17 12.30 -6.36
C CYS A 15 -7.88 13.79 -6.60
N ALA A 16 -8.73 14.48 -7.37
CA ALA A 16 -8.65 15.92 -7.63
C ALA A 16 -9.13 16.78 -6.45
N PHE A 17 -10.01 16.24 -5.59
CA PHE A 17 -10.65 17.02 -4.53
C PHE A 17 -9.75 17.22 -3.31
N PRO A 18 -9.76 18.41 -2.69
CA PRO A 18 -8.88 18.73 -1.56
C PRO A 18 -9.18 17.92 -0.31
N ASN A 19 -10.44 17.52 -0.11
CA ASN A 19 -10.89 16.77 1.06
C ASN A 19 -10.80 15.24 0.90
N VAL A 20 -10.27 14.75 -0.23
CA VAL A 20 -10.12 13.32 -0.50
C VAL A 20 -8.66 12.91 -0.26
N LEU A 21 -8.48 11.81 0.47
CA LEU A 21 -7.18 11.18 0.75
C LEU A 21 -7.10 9.86 -0.02
N PRO A 22 -6.72 9.87 -1.31
CA PRO A 22 -6.86 8.71 -2.19
C PRO A 22 -5.82 7.63 -1.90
N SER A 23 -6.28 6.39 -1.78
CA SER A 23 -5.47 5.18 -1.72
C SER A 23 -5.72 4.27 -2.92
N SER A 24 -4.76 3.39 -3.18
CA SER A 24 -4.92 2.22 -4.06
C SER A 24 -4.84 0.93 -3.25
N THR A 25 -5.50 -0.10 -3.74
CA THR A 25 -5.27 -1.49 -3.33
C THR A 25 -4.24 -2.12 -4.26
N ASN A 26 -3.59 -3.20 -3.84
CA ASN A 26 -2.35 -3.63 -4.48
C ASN A 26 -2.45 -4.56 -5.70
N PRO A 27 -3.56 -5.24 -6.05
CA PRO A 27 -3.54 -6.16 -7.21
C PRO A 27 -3.39 -5.48 -8.56
N THR A 28 -3.88 -4.25 -8.71
CA THR A 28 -3.70 -3.47 -9.94
C THR A 28 -2.26 -2.93 -10.09
N ARG A 29 -1.38 -3.17 -9.11
CA ARG A 29 -0.09 -2.48 -8.97
C ARG A 29 1.10 -3.39 -9.36
N PRO A 30 2.01 -2.90 -10.20
CA PRO A 30 1.70 -2.00 -11.31
C PRO A 30 0.83 -2.69 -12.35
N TYR A 31 0.42 -1.96 -13.39
CA TYR A 31 -0.21 -2.55 -14.56
C TYR A 31 0.76 -3.49 -15.30
N THR A 32 0.39 -4.75 -15.46
CA THR A 32 1.14 -5.82 -16.14
C THR A 32 0.29 -6.51 -17.19
N VAL A 33 0.93 -7.35 -18.01
CA VAL A 33 0.24 -8.09 -19.09
C VAL A 33 -0.87 -9.02 -18.59
N ASN A 34 -0.77 -9.53 -17.36
CA ASN A 34 -1.77 -10.43 -16.78
C ASN A 34 -2.84 -9.70 -15.95
N THR A 35 -2.71 -8.38 -15.75
CA THR A 35 -3.56 -7.66 -14.79
C THR A 35 -5.03 -7.70 -15.20
N ILE A 36 -5.36 -7.51 -16.48
CA ILE A 36 -6.76 -7.44 -16.92
C ILE A 36 -7.43 -8.81 -16.82
N ASP A 37 -6.80 -9.84 -17.38
CA ASP A 37 -7.35 -11.20 -17.38
C ASP A 37 -7.55 -11.71 -15.94
N GLU A 38 -6.57 -11.50 -15.06
CA GLU A 38 -6.69 -11.85 -13.64
C GLU A 38 -7.87 -11.13 -12.97
N HIS A 39 -8.05 -9.83 -13.22
CA HIS A 39 -9.05 -9.03 -12.51
C HIS A 39 -10.46 -9.25 -13.04
N LEU A 40 -10.62 -9.50 -14.34
CA LEU A 40 -11.92 -9.85 -14.92
C LEU A 40 -12.42 -11.14 -14.28
N ASP A 41 -11.63 -12.21 -14.32
CA ASP A 41 -12.01 -13.51 -13.75
C ASP A 41 -12.21 -13.42 -12.23
N MET A 42 -11.32 -12.73 -11.50
CA MET A 42 -11.48 -12.47 -10.07
C MET A 42 -12.79 -11.78 -9.74
N LEU A 43 -13.17 -10.74 -10.50
CA LEU A 43 -14.40 -10.01 -10.27
C LEU A 43 -15.63 -10.89 -10.51
N MET A 44 -15.62 -11.67 -11.60
CA MET A 44 -16.69 -12.60 -11.94
C MET A 44 -16.90 -13.64 -10.84
N VAL A 45 -15.82 -14.27 -10.37
CA VAL A 45 -15.88 -15.24 -9.26
C VAL A 45 -16.40 -14.58 -7.99
N CYS A 46 -15.87 -13.42 -7.59
CA CYS A 46 -16.25 -12.75 -6.34
C CYS A 46 -17.72 -12.30 -6.31
N HIS A 47 -18.30 -11.96 -7.46
CA HIS A 47 -19.69 -11.50 -7.55
C HIS A 47 -20.64 -12.59 -8.06
N HIS A 48 -20.15 -13.83 -8.25
CA HIS A 48 -20.92 -14.95 -8.80
C HIS A 48 -21.57 -14.62 -10.14
N LEU A 49 -20.85 -13.92 -11.01
CA LEU A 49 -21.29 -13.53 -12.35
C LEU A 49 -21.13 -14.69 -13.33
N ASP A 50 -21.95 -14.70 -14.37
CA ASP A 50 -21.93 -15.70 -15.42
C ASP A 50 -21.47 -15.09 -16.76
N SER A 51 -20.43 -15.67 -17.36
CA SER A 51 -19.89 -15.21 -18.65
C SER A 51 -20.82 -15.46 -19.84
N SER A 52 -21.89 -16.22 -19.64
CA SER A 52 -22.96 -16.40 -20.63
C SER A 52 -24.05 -15.32 -20.56
N ILE A 53 -24.06 -14.48 -19.51
CA ILE A 53 -25.03 -13.39 -19.34
C ILE A 53 -24.38 -12.06 -19.79
N ALA A 54 -24.97 -11.41 -20.79
CA ALA A 54 -24.40 -10.19 -21.38
C ALA A 54 -24.31 -9.02 -20.38
N GLU A 55 -25.29 -8.88 -19.50
CA GLU A 55 -25.34 -7.86 -18.45
C GLU A 55 -24.25 -8.05 -17.40
N ASP A 56 -23.92 -9.30 -17.07
CA ASP A 56 -22.85 -9.65 -16.13
C ASP A 56 -21.47 -9.32 -16.72
N VAL A 57 -21.26 -9.64 -18.00
CA VAL A 57 -20.05 -9.26 -18.74
C VAL A 57 -19.94 -7.74 -18.83
N ALA A 58 -21.02 -7.04 -19.19
CA ALA A 58 -21.04 -5.58 -19.26
C ALA A 58 -20.73 -4.92 -17.91
N PHE A 59 -21.26 -5.47 -16.81
CA PHE A 59 -20.90 -5.04 -15.47
C PHE A 59 -19.40 -5.25 -15.18
N ALA A 60 -18.85 -6.41 -15.53
CA ALA A 60 -17.45 -6.71 -15.30
C ALA A 60 -16.52 -5.76 -16.09
N GLU A 61 -16.80 -5.55 -17.37
CA GLU A 61 -16.08 -4.63 -18.26
C GLU A 61 -16.19 -3.16 -17.80
N SER A 62 -17.35 -2.77 -17.25
CA SER A 62 -17.52 -1.42 -16.69
C SER A 62 -16.61 -1.17 -15.48
N ARG A 63 -16.21 -2.23 -14.76
CA ARG A 63 -15.45 -2.15 -13.50
C ARG A 63 -13.95 -2.42 -13.66
N ILE A 64 -13.55 -3.34 -14.54
CA ILE A 64 -12.16 -3.68 -14.81
C ILE A 64 -11.73 -3.01 -16.13
N ARG A 65 -11.12 -1.83 -16.01
CA ARG A 65 -10.78 -1.00 -17.17
C ARG A 65 -9.28 -0.83 -17.28
N ARG A 66 -8.74 -1.07 -18.46
CA ARG A 66 -7.30 -0.95 -18.74
C ARG A 66 -6.83 0.48 -18.56
N GLU A 67 -7.63 1.43 -19.00
CA GLU A 67 -7.34 2.85 -19.07
C GLU A 67 -7.13 3.43 -17.67
N THR A 68 -8.05 3.16 -16.74
CA THR A 68 -7.94 3.66 -15.37
C THR A 68 -6.85 2.93 -14.57
N ILE A 69 -6.63 1.63 -14.80
CA ILE A 69 -5.51 0.86 -14.20
C ILE A 69 -4.15 1.41 -14.65
N ALA A 70 -4.00 1.74 -15.94
CA ALA A 70 -2.79 2.36 -16.49
C ALA A 70 -2.60 3.80 -15.97
N ALA A 71 -3.67 4.59 -15.88
CA ALA A 71 -3.63 5.93 -15.33
C ALA A 71 -3.23 5.94 -13.84
N GLU A 72 -3.66 4.95 -13.06
CA GLU A 72 -3.33 4.82 -11.65
C GLU A 72 -1.82 4.74 -11.40
N ASP A 73 -1.06 4.04 -12.26
CA ASP A 73 0.41 3.98 -12.18
C ASP A 73 1.02 5.39 -12.28
N VAL A 74 0.56 6.17 -13.25
CA VAL A 74 1.05 7.53 -13.49
C VAL A 74 0.63 8.48 -12.36
N LEU A 75 -0.61 8.38 -11.88
CA LEU A 75 -1.11 9.19 -10.76
C LEU A 75 -0.35 8.93 -9.45
N HIS A 76 0.15 7.71 -9.24
CA HIS A 76 1.06 7.42 -8.13
C HIS A 76 2.41 8.12 -8.31
N ASP A 77 2.99 8.08 -9.50
CA ASP A 77 4.30 8.68 -9.76
C ASP A 77 4.26 10.21 -9.70
N LEU A 78 3.14 10.81 -10.12
CA LEU A 78 2.87 12.25 -10.01
C LEU A 78 2.54 12.70 -8.57
N GLY A 79 2.21 11.77 -7.67
CA GLY A 79 1.80 12.10 -6.30
C GLY A 79 0.34 12.57 -6.17
N ALA A 80 -0.52 12.23 -7.14
CA ALA A 80 -1.96 12.45 -7.05
C ALA A 80 -2.67 11.36 -6.23
N PHE A 81 -2.12 10.15 -6.19
CA PHE A 81 -2.53 9.11 -5.24
C PHE A 81 -1.55 9.04 -4.07
N SER A 82 -2.07 8.99 -2.85
CA SER A 82 -1.30 9.29 -1.65
C SER A 82 -0.95 8.08 -0.80
N MET A 83 -1.64 6.95 -0.98
CA MET A 83 -1.45 5.74 -0.20
C MET A 83 -1.56 4.46 -1.04
N ILE A 84 -0.90 3.39 -0.59
CA ILE A 84 -1.06 2.03 -1.12
C ILE A 84 -1.38 1.10 0.04
N ALA A 85 -2.45 0.33 -0.09
CA ALA A 85 -2.95 -0.64 0.87
C ALA A 85 -3.08 -2.03 0.21
N SER A 86 -3.44 -3.04 0.99
CA SER A 86 -3.61 -4.41 0.50
C SER A 86 -5.00 -4.61 -0.13
N ASP A 87 -6.04 -4.49 0.69
CA ASP A 87 -7.37 -5.11 0.55
C ASP A 87 -7.37 -6.62 0.84
N SER A 88 -6.80 -6.97 2.00
CA SER A 88 -6.39 -8.34 2.32
C SER A 88 -7.50 -9.38 2.13
N GLN A 89 -7.29 -10.29 1.16
CA GLN A 89 -8.21 -11.37 0.78
C GLN A 89 -9.58 -10.92 0.27
N ALA A 90 -9.73 -9.64 -0.07
CA ALA A 90 -10.95 -9.05 -0.60
C ALA A 90 -10.62 -8.23 -1.86
N MET A 91 -10.01 -8.87 -2.87
CA MET A 91 -9.34 -8.21 -4.00
C MET A 91 -8.02 -7.52 -3.60
N GLY A 92 -7.20 -8.21 -2.80
CA GLY A 92 -5.92 -7.68 -2.32
C GLY A 92 -5.03 -8.67 -1.59
N ARG A 93 -3.73 -8.35 -1.54
CA ARG A 93 -2.67 -9.25 -1.06
C ARG A 93 -1.93 -8.67 0.14
N VAL A 94 -2.15 -9.21 1.33
CA VAL A 94 -1.62 -8.62 2.59
C VAL A 94 -0.09 -8.51 2.63
N GLY A 95 0.62 -9.49 2.07
CA GLY A 95 2.08 -9.54 2.08
C GLY A 95 2.77 -8.70 1.00
N GLU A 96 2.03 -8.03 0.13
CA GLU A 96 2.57 -7.43 -1.10
C GLU A 96 2.51 -5.90 -1.15
N VAL A 97 1.99 -5.22 -0.12
CA VAL A 97 1.87 -3.74 -0.11
C VAL A 97 3.21 -3.06 -0.41
N ILE A 98 4.28 -3.49 0.25
CA ILE A 98 5.62 -2.91 0.10
C ILE A 98 6.21 -3.25 -1.28
N CYS A 99 6.22 -4.51 -1.69
CA CYS A 99 6.83 -4.90 -2.96
C CYS A 99 6.10 -4.26 -4.16
N ARG A 100 4.77 -4.20 -4.13
CA ARG A 100 3.94 -3.60 -5.19
C ARG A 100 4.15 -2.09 -5.30
N THR A 101 4.36 -1.42 -4.17
CA THR A 101 4.78 -0.01 -4.15
C THR A 101 6.08 0.19 -4.92
N TRP A 102 7.09 -0.63 -4.64
CA TRP A 102 8.41 -0.51 -5.27
C TRP A 102 8.44 -0.99 -6.73
N GLN A 103 7.65 -2.00 -7.08
CA GLN A 103 7.44 -2.41 -8.48
C GLN A 103 6.80 -1.29 -9.29
N THR A 104 5.84 -0.56 -8.71
CA THR A 104 5.22 0.62 -9.34
C THR A 104 6.24 1.74 -9.54
N ALA A 105 7.02 2.08 -8.50
CA ALA A 105 8.09 3.07 -8.62
C ALA A 105 9.13 2.69 -9.70
N HIS A 106 9.52 1.41 -9.74
CA HIS A 106 10.44 0.89 -10.74
C HIS A 106 9.87 1.03 -12.16
N LYS A 107 8.65 0.54 -12.41
CA LYS A 107 8.02 0.62 -13.73
C LYS A 107 7.92 2.08 -14.20
N MET A 108 7.52 2.98 -13.31
CA MET A 108 7.40 4.39 -13.62
C MET A 108 8.75 5.05 -13.92
N LYS A 109 9.82 4.68 -13.20
CA LYS A 109 11.17 5.08 -13.59
C LYS A 109 11.54 4.59 -14.98
N VAL A 110 11.30 3.32 -15.29
CA VAL A 110 11.65 2.72 -16.58
C VAL A 110 10.95 3.44 -17.74
N GLN A 111 9.66 3.76 -17.59
CA GLN A 111 8.86 4.33 -18.67
C GLN A 111 8.87 5.87 -18.71
N ARG A 112 9.07 6.55 -17.58
CA ARG A 112 8.97 8.02 -17.48
C ARG A 112 10.29 8.72 -17.16
N GLY A 113 11.37 7.97 -16.89
CA GLY A 113 12.66 8.52 -16.48
C GLY A 113 12.65 9.07 -15.05
N SER A 114 13.59 9.95 -14.74
CA SER A 114 13.70 10.62 -13.43
C SER A 114 12.53 11.58 -13.20
N LEU A 115 12.10 11.76 -11.95
CA LEU A 115 11.19 12.86 -11.62
C LEU A 115 11.90 14.20 -11.74
N SER A 116 11.14 15.28 -11.94
CA SER A 116 11.67 16.65 -11.96
C SER A 116 12.39 17.04 -10.66
N GLU A 117 11.98 16.45 -9.53
CA GLU A 117 12.53 16.70 -8.21
C GLU A 117 13.70 15.76 -7.87
N ASP A 118 13.98 14.75 -8.71
CA ASP A 118 15.15 13.89 -8.55
C ASP A 118 16.43 14.60 -9.04
N SER A 119 17.56 14.17 -8.48
CA SER A 119 18.89 14.60 -8.96
C SER A 119 19.40 13.67 -10.06
N ASP A 120 20.35 14.12 -10.87
CA ASP A 120 21.02 13.28 -11.89
C ASP A 120 21.74 12.04 -11.32
N ARG A 121 22.00 11.99 -10.00
CA ARG A 121 22.77 10.93 -9.35
C ARG A 121 21.92 9.87 -8.66
N SER A 122 20.63 10.13 -8.41
CA SER A 122 19.81 9.25 -7.57
C SER A 122 18.31 9.52 -7.72
N ASP A 123 17.51 8.49 -7.45
CA ASP A 123 16.03 8.53 -7.42
C ASP A 123 15.47 8.87 -6.03
N ASN A 124 16.23 9.63 -5.23
CA ASN A 124 15.92 9.83 -3.81
C ASN A 124 14.54 10.47 -3.58
N TYR A 125 14.12 11.39 -4.45
CA TYR A 125 12.81 12.01 -4.32
C TYR A 125 11.70 11.02 -4.65
N ARG A 126 11.84 10.25 -5.74
CA ARG A 126 10.90 9.15 -6.05
C ARG A 126 10.83 8.15 -4.89
N VAL A 127 11.96 7.76 -4.33
CA VAL A 127 12.02 6.85 -3.17
C VAL A 127 11.24 7.42 -1.98
N LYS A 128 11.46 8.70 -1.63
CA LYS A 128 10.72 9.39 -0.57
C LYS A 128 9.22 9.50 -0.86
N ARG A 129 8.83 9.81 -2.10
CA ARG A 129 7.43 9.88 -2.54
C ARG A 129 6.73 8.54 -2.35
N TYR A 130 7.37 7.44 -2.72
CA TYR A 130 6.77 6.11 -2.67
C TYR A 130 6.79 5.47 -1.27
N ILE A 131 7.86 5.64 -0.48
CA ILE A 131 7.87 5.11 0.90
C ILE A 131 6.78 5.75 1.75
N ALA A 132 6.49 7.05 1.55
CA ALA A 132 5.44 7.75 2.27
C ALA A 132 4.04 7.13 2.08
N LYS A 133 3.80 6.44 0.95
CA LYS A 133 2.50 5.85 0.60
C LYS A 133 2.08 4.68 1.49
N TYR A 134 3.03 4.00 2.15
CA TYR A 134 2.73 2.90 3.07
C TYR A 134 3.27 3.12 4.49
N THR A 135 3.84 4.29 4.77
CA THR A 135 4.34 4.65 6.11
C THR A 135 3.57 5.85 6.68
N ILE A 136 3.97 7.07 6.33
CA ILE A 136 3.48 8.27 7.00
C ILE A 136 2.08 8.70 6.52
N ASN A 137 1.74 8.54 5.23
CA ASN A 137 0.44 8.99 4.71
C ASN A 137 -0.74 8.17 5.26
N PRO A 138 -0.66 6.83 5.36
CA PRO A 138 -1.67 6.06 6.09
C PRO A 138 -1.78 6.48 7.56
N ALA A 139 -0.64 6.74 8.22
CA ALA A 139 -0.63 7.15 9.62
C ALA A 139 -1.30 8.53 9.84
N ILE A 140 -1.07 9.50 8.95
CA ILE A 140 -1.74 10.80 8.96
C ILE A 140 -3.25 10.60 8.73
N THR A 141 -3.62 9.86 7.69
CA THR A 141 -5.02 9.64 7.29
C THR A 141 -5.85 9.05 8.43
N HIS A 142 -5.28 8.11 9.18
CA HIS A 142 -5.97 7.43 10.28
C HIS A 142 -5.72 8.07 11.66
N GLY A 143 -5.05 9.22 11.72
CA GLY A 143 -4.87 9.98 12.96
C GLY A 143 -3.91 9.35 13.97
N VAL A 144 -2.95 8.56 13.51
CA VAL A 144 -1.97 7.81 14.31
C VAL A 144 -0.52 8.22 14.02
N SER A 145 -0.31 9.27 13.21
CA SER A 145 1.01 9.79 12.83
C SER A 145 1.84 10.31 14.00
N HIS A 146 1.22 10.57 15.15
CA HIS A 146 1.92 10.94 16.38
C HIS A 146 2.61 9.77 17.08
N GLU A 147 2.19 8.53 16.81
CA GLU A 147 2.80 7.32 17.38
C GLU A 147 3.68 6.58 16.38
N ILE A 148 3.28 6.50 15.11
CA ILE A 148 3.90 5.64 14.10
C ILE A 148 4.03 6.31 12.72
N GLY A 149 4.55 5.57 11.74
CA GLY A 149 4.57 5.95 10.33
C GLY A 149 5.88 6.55 9.83
N SER A 150 6.86 6.77 10.70
CA SER A 150 8.19 7.27 10.31
C SER A 150 9.23 7.06 11.42
N LEU A 151 10.51 7.15 11.07
CA LEU A 151 11.62 7.15 12.01
C LEU A 151 11.88 8.58 12.50
N GLU A 152 11.10 9.02 13.48
CA GLU A 152 11.20 10.33 14.12
C GLU A 152 11.26 10.17 15.64
N VAL A 153 11.99 11.06 16.31
CA VAL A 153 12.13 11.03 17.78
C VAL A 153 10.76 11.18 18.44
N GLY A 154 10.49 10.34 19.44
CA GLY A 154 9.23 10.33 20.19
C GLY A 154 8.18 9.34 19.67
N LYS A 155 8.36 8.78 18.47
CA LYS A 155 7.49 7.71 17.94
C LYS A 155 7.89 6.32 18.45
N LEU A 156 6.97 5.36 18.35
CA LEU A 156 7.26 3.96 18.64
C LEU A 156 8.39 3.45 17.74
N ALA A 157 9.32 2.70 18.33
CA ALA A 157 10.45 2.09 17.63
C ALA A 157 10.01 0.85 16.83
N ASP A 158 9.15 1.07 15.84
CA ASP A 158 8.69 0.08 14.86
C ASP A 158 9.57 0.18 13.61
N ILE A 159 10.55 -0.71 13.51
CA ILE A 159 11.65 -0.60 12.56
C ILE A 159 11.78 -1.90 11.78
N VAL A 160 11.96 -1.80 10.47
CA VAL A 160 12.23 -2.94 9.61
C VAL A 160 13.64 -2.83 9.06
N LEU A 161 14.46 -3.86 9.27
CA LEU A 161 15.81 -3.94 8.76
C LEU A 161 15.83 -4.75 7.47
N TRP A 162 16.56 -4.24 6.48
CA TRP A 162 16.65 -4.83 5.16
C TRP A 162 18.11 -4.99 4.76
N LYS A 163 18.43 -6.14 4.16
CA LYS A 163 19.62 -6.23 3.30
C LYS A 163 19.28 -5.57 1.97
N PRO A 164 20.16 -4.73 1.38
CA PRO A 164 19.87 -4.04 0.12
C PRO A 164 19.38 -4.97 -1.00
N ALA A 165 19.97 -6.17 -1.13
CA ALA A 165 19.57 -7.17 -2.13
C ALA A 165 18.14 -7.73 -1.93
N PHE A 166 17.51 -7.54 -0.77
CA PHE A 166 16.18 -8.04 -0.45
C PHE A 166 15.19 -6.92 -0.07
N PHE A 167 15.60 -5.65 -0.25
CA PHE A 167 14.78 -4.49 0.08
C PHE A 167 13.41 -4.56 -0.61
N GLY A 168 12.35 -4.37 0.16
CA GLY A 168 10.97 -4.40 -0.32
C GLY A 168 10.38 -5.79 -0.54
N VAL A 169 11.18 -6.86 -0.39
CA VAL A 169 10.74 -8.26 -0.61
C VAL A 169 10.73 -9.08 0.68
N LYS A 170 11.90 -9.28 1.29
CA LYS A 170 12.09 -10.14 2.47
C LYS A 170 12.98 -9.42 3.50
N PRO A 171 12.41 -8.77 4.53
CA PRO A 171 13.22 -8.10 5.55
C PRO A 171 14.07 -9.08 6.35
N SER A 172 15.22 -8.64 6.85
CA SER A 172 16.04 -9.48 7.73
C SER A 172 15.46 -9.57 9.14
N MET A 173 14.86 -8.48 9.62
CA MET A 173 14.37 -8.36 10.99
C MET A 173 13.25 -7.31 11.08
N ILE A 174 12.25 -7.59 11.91
CA ILE A 174 11.12 -6.71 12.22
C ILE A 174 11.15 -6.43 13.73
N VAL A 175 11.33 -5.17 14.08
CA VAL A 175 11.35 -4.65 15.45
C VAL A 175 10.03 -3.95 15.72
N LYS A 176 9.39 -4.28 16.85
CA LYS A 176 8.14 -3.68 17.31
C LYS A 176 8.38 -3.10 18.70
N GLY A 177 8.13 -1.81 18.89
CA GLY A 177 8.33 -1.13 20.17
C GLY A 177 9.71 -1.35 20.80
N GLY A 178 10.76 -1.44 19.97
CA GLY A 178 12.14 -1.66 20.42
C GLY A 178 12.56 -3.11 20.68
N VAL A 179 11.66 -4.10 20.49
CA VAL A 179 11.97 -5.53 20.64
C VAL A 179 11.77 -6.26 19.32
N ILE A 180 12.62 -7.25 19.02
CA ILE A 180 12.48 -8.05 17.80
C ILE A 180 11.22 -8.91 17.90
N ALA A 181 10.27 -8.68 16.98
CA ALA A 181 9.02 -9.43 16.90
C ALA A 181 9.11 -10.62 15.93
N MET A 182 9.89 -10.47 14.85
CA MET A 182 10.08 -11.52 13.85
C MET A 182 11.44 -11.35 13.15
N SER A 183 12.09 -12.46 12.81
CA SER A 183 13.35 -12.46 12.07
C SER A 183 13.46 -13.69 11.18
N LEU A 184 14.33 -13.63 10.16
CA LEU A 184 14.84 -14.82 9.49
C LEU A 184 15.70 -15.61 10.50
N MET A 185 15.43 -16.90 10.64
CA MET A 185 16.13 -17.78 11.59
C MET A 185 16.29 -19.19 11.02
N GLY A 186 17.52 -19.70 11.10
CA GLY A 186 17.92 -21.04 10.69
C GLY A 186 17.45 -22.17 11.61
N ASP A 187 18.12 -23.31 11.53
CA ASP A 187 17.90 -24.45 12.42
C ASP A 187 18.18 -24.07 13.89
N PRO A 188 17.20 -24.17 14.81
CA PRO A 188 17.39 -23.86 16.23
C PRO A 188 18.38 -24.78 16.95
N ASN A 189 18.68 -25.98 16.43
CA ASN A 189 19.63 -26.91 17.01
C ASN A 189 21.05 -26.77 16.40
N ALA A 190 21.23 -25.92 15.40
CA ALA A 190 22.53 -25.69 14.82
C ALA A 190 23.44 -24.88 15.76
N SER A 191 24.76 -24.94 15.53
CA SER A 191 25.75 -24.24 16.35
C SER A 191 25.71 -22.71 16.23
N ILE A 192 25.06 -22.18 15.20
CA ILE A 192 24.90 -20.74 14.88
C ILE A 192 23.54 -20.53 14.19
N PRO A 193 23.01 -19.29 14.08
CA PRO A 193 21.62 -19.06 13.64
C PRO A 193 21.39 -19.05 12.11
N THR A 194 22.42 -19.26 11.30
CA THR A 194 22.40 -19.14 9.83
C THR A 194 22.29 -20.44 9.02
N PRO A 195 22.58 -21.66 9.55
CA PRO A 195 22.38 -22.91 8.85
C PRO A 195 20.92 -23.12 8.47
N GLN A 196 20.71 -23.75 7.31
CA GLN A 196 19.38 -24.00 6.75
C GLN A 196 18.60 -25.02 7.59
N PRO A 197 17.25 -24.97 7.58
CA PRO A 197 16.40 -24.06 6.79
C PRO A 197 16.16 -22.71 7.47
N VAL A 198 16.40 -21.62 6.73
CA VAL A 198 16.15 -20.25 7.15
C VAL A 198 14.77 -19.80 6.66
N HIS A 199 13.88 -19.51 7.59
CA HIS A 199 12.56 -18.94 7.32
C HIS A 199 12.16 -17.94 8.41
N TYR A 200 11.06 -17.22 8.21
CA TYR A 200 10.56 -16.31 9.23
C TYR A 200 10.08 -17.09 10.45
N ARG A 201 10.49 -16.62 11.63
CA ARG A 201 10.04 -17.12 12.92
C ARG A 201 9.71 -15.95 13.83
N TYR A 202 8.66 -16.10 14.64
CA TYR A 202 8.38 -15.17 15.71
C TYR A 202 9.51 -15.18 16.73
N MET A 203 9.83 -13.99 17.25
CA MET A 203 10.87 -13.75 18.25
C MET A 203 10.22 -13.30 19.56
N PHE A 204 11.01 -13.01 20.59
CA PHE A 204 10.49 -12.69 21.93
C PHE A 204 9.45 -11.56 21.97
N GLY A 205 9.55 -10.57 21.08
CA GLY A 205 8.57 -9.47 20.98
C GLY A 205 7.16 -9.90 20.60
N ALA A 206 6.98 -11.11 20.06
CA ALA A 206 5.69 -11.66 19.67
C ALA A 206 5.02 -12.54 20.74
N TYR A 207 5.60 -12.64 21.94
CA TYR A 207 5.10 -13.55 22.99
C TYR A 207 4.84 -12.84 24.32
N GLY A 208 3.83 -13.35 25.06
CA GLY A 208 3.54 -13.00 26.44
C GLY A 208 3.43 -11.50 26.71
N GLY A 209 3.99 -11.05 27.84
CA GLY A 209 3.97 -9.64 28.23
C GLY A 209 4.73 -8.72 27.27
N SER A 210 5.72 -9.23 26.53
CA SER A 210 6.48 -8.44 25.56
C SER A 210 5.60 -8.01 24.38
N LEU A 211 4.71 -8.89 23.90
CA LEU A 211 3.72 -8.54 22.87
C LEU A 211 2.80 -7.41 23.31
N THR A 212 2.38 -7.41 24.59
CA THR A 212 1.44 -6.42 25.10
C THR A 212 2.11 -5.08 25.45
N GLN A 213 3.39 -5.09 25.82
CA GLN A 213 4.14 -3.88 26.16
C GLN A 213 4.80 -3.20 24.94
N SER A 214 5.10 -3.97 23.89
CA SER A 214 5.74 -3.45 22.66
C SER A 214 4.76 -2.87 21.64
N SER A 215 3.45 -2.97 21.90
CA SER A 215 2.40 -2.59 20.96
C SER A 215 1.27 -1.83 21.67
N VAL A 216 0.59 -1.00 20.89
CA VAL A 216 -0.62 -0.27 21.32
C VAL A 216 -1.83 -0.74 20.53
N THR A 217 -3.01 -0.47 21.05
CA THR A 217 -4.28 -0.58 20.31
C THR A 217 -4.82 0.82 20.07
N PHE A 218 -4.98 1.21 18.81
CA PHE A 218 -5.59 2.50 18.46
C PHE A 218 -7.11 2.42 18.58
N THR A 219 -7.72 3.46 19.13
CA THR A 219 -9.18 3.56 19.31
C THR A 219 -9.65 5.01 19.28
N SER A 220 -10.95 5.26 19.45
CA SER A 220 -11.49 6.62 19.59
C SER A 220 -11.26 7.16 21.00
N GLN A 221 -11.18 8.50 21.13
CA GLN A 221 -11.11 9.15 22.45
C GLN A 221 -12.29 8.74 23.35
N ALA A 222 -13.50 8.67 22.80
CA ALA A 222 -14.69 8.24 23.53
C ALA A 222 -14.58 6.83 24.14
N ALA A 223 -13.87 5.90 23.48
CA ALA A 223 -13.65 4.56 24.02
C ALA A 223 -12.69 4.58 25.22
N ILE A 224 -11.67 5.44 25.19
CA ILE A 224 -10.77 5.65 26.33
C ILE A 224 -11.53 6.28 27.50
N ASP A 225 -12.31 7.33 27.23
CA ASP A 225 -13.10 8.04 28.24
C ASP A 225 -14.17 7.12 28.89
N SER A 226 -14.68 6.15 28.13
CA SER A 226 -15.64 5.13 28.60
C SER A 226 -14.97 3.94 29.29
N ASN A 227 -13.66 4.02 29.57
CA ASN A 227 -12.87 2.98 30.21
C ASN A 227 -12.96 1.59 29.55
N VAL A 228 -13.00 1.54 28.21
CA VAL A 228 -13.11 0.28 27.43
C VAL A 228 -11.97 -0.68 27.71
N ARG A 229 -10.78 -0.15 28.07
CA ARG A 229 -9.63 -0.98 28.39
C ARG A 229 -9.91 -1.89 29.58
N ASP A 230 -10.40 -1.33 30.68
CA ASP A 230 -10.64 -2.08 31.90
C ASP A 230 -11.88 -2.97 31.75
N SER A 231 -12.93 -2.48 31.08
CA SER A 231 -14.17 -3.25 30.91
C SER A 231 -13.98 -4.52 30.06
N LEU A 232 -13.03 -4.51 29.12
CA LEU A 232 -12.68 -5.65 28.27
C LEU A 232 -11.39 -6.36 28.71
N ASP A 233 -10.81 -5.99 29.85
CA ASP A 233 -9.52 -6.51 30.37
C ASP A 233 -8.38 -6.47 29.33
N LEU A 234 -8.31 -5.40 28.54
CA LEU A 234 -7.32 -5.25 27.47
C LEU A 234 -5.92 -4.99 28.04
N LYS A 235 -4.98 -5.88 27.70
CA LYS A 235 -3.60 -5.81 28.20
C LYS A 235 -2.75 -4.75 27.50
N LYS A 236 -2.98 -4.51 26.21
CA LYS A 236 -2.29 -3.45 25.45
C LYS A 236 -2.75 -2.06 25.89
N PRO A 237 -1.86 -1.06 25.96
CA PRO A 237 -2.26 0.34 26.10
C PRO A 237 -3.19 0.77 24.95
N LEU A 238 -4.19 1.58 25.28
CA LEU A 238 -5.04 2.22 24.27
C LEU A 238 -4.47 3.60 23.93
N VAL A 239 -4.45 3.94 22.63
CA VAL A 239 -4.08 5.27 22.14
C VAL A 239 -5.21 5.84 21.30
N ALA A 240 -5.63 7.08 21.59
CA ALA A 240 -6.67 7.74 20.84
C ALA A 240 -6.16 8.20 19.47
N VAL A 241 -6.92 7.93 18.41
CA VAL A 241 -6.74 8.60 17.13
C VAL A 241 -7.09 10.08 17.26
N ARG A 242 -6.36 10.95 16.57
CA ARG A 242 -6.60 12.41 16.57
C ARG A 242 -6.37 13.04 15.20
N ASP A 243 -6.81 14.28 15.02
CA ASP A 243 -6.59 15.08 13.79
C ASP A 243 -7.13 14.45 12.49
N THR A 244 -8.20 13.65 12.55
CA THR A 244 -8.79 12.98 11.37
C THR A 244 -9.77 13.85 10.56
N ARG A 245 -10.02 15.09 11.01
CA ARG A 245 -11.02 16.01 10.42
C ARG A 245 -10.43 17.30 9.85
N SER A 246 -9.24 17.69 10.31
CA SER A 246 -8.52 18.89 9.89
C SER A 246 -7.52 18.63 8.75
N ILE A 247 -7.28 17.36 8.42
CA ILE A 247 -6.38 16.94 7.34
C ILE A 247 -7.05 17.03 5.96
N SER A 248 -6.23 17.22 4.94
CA SER A 248 -6.64 17.32 3.54
C SER A 248 -5.56 16.72 2.62
N LYS A 249 -5.79 16.74 1.31
CA LYS A 249 -4.80 16.28 0.32
C LYS A 249 -3.44 16.98 0.48
N SER A 250 -3.42 18.25 0.92
CA SER A 250 -2.17 18.97 1.17
C SER A 250 -1.39 18.46 2.39
N SER A 251 -2.01 17.65 3.26
CA SER A 251 -1.34 16.99 4.38
C SER A 251 -0.54 15.75 3.97
N MET A 252 -0.69 15.27 2.73
CA MET A 252 -0.08 14.02 2.26
C MET A 252 1.38 14.23 1.83
N ILE A 253 2.32 13.74 2.62
CA ILE A 253 3.76 13.95 2.42
C ILE A 253 4.19 13.46 1.03
N HIS A 254 4.78 14.36 0.25
CA HIS A 254 5.24 14.18 -1.13
C HIS A 254 4.17 13.74 -2.16
N ASN A 255 2.90 13.73 -1.77
CA ASN A 255 1.79 13.20 -2.58
C ASN A 255 0.56 14.12 -2.48
N THR A 256 0.76 15.41 -2.72
CA THR A 256 -0.23 16.48 -2.55
C THR A 256 -0.89 16.93 -3.87
N LEU A 257 -0.54 16.34 -5.01
CA LEU A 257 -0.98 16.84 -6.31
C LEU A 257 -2.50 16.71 -6.47
N GLN A 258 -3.15 17.77 -6.94
CA GLN A 258 -4.58 17.82 -7.21
C GLN A 258 -4.81 18.22 -8.68
N PRO A 259 -4.60 17.29 -9.62
CA PRO A 259 -4.78 17.58 -11.05
C PRO A 259 -6.27 17.73 -11.38
N ASN A 260 -6.61 18.47 -12.44
CA ASN A 260 -7.95 18.38 -13.02
C ASN A 260 -8.09 17.05 -13.75
N ILE A 261 -8.94 16.14 -13.24
CA ILE A 261 -9.13 14.80 -13.81
C ILE A 261 -10.42 14.73 -14.62
N GLU A 262 -10.29 14.28 -15.85
CA GLU A 262 -11.39 13.95 -16.74
C GLU A 262 -11.32 12.46 -17.10
N VAL A 263 -12.48 11.83 -17.21
CA VAL A 263 -12.63 10.44 -17.65
C VAL A 263 -13.71 10.42 -18.69
N ASP A 264 -13.37 9.97 -19.89
CA ASP A 264 -14.31 9.81 -20.98
C ASP A 264 -15.29 8.65 -20.69
N PRO A 265 -16.61 8.88 -20.73
CA PRO A 265 -17.60 7.87 -20.35
C PRO A 265 -17.78 6.75 -21.38
N GLN A 266 -17.24 6.87 -22.59
CA GLN A 266 -17.35 5.86 -23.65
C GLN A 266 -16.07 5.02 -23.80
N ASN A 267 -14.89 5.67 -23.77
CA ASN A 267 -13.61 4.97 -23.98
C ASN A 267 -12.75 4.87 -22.71
N TYR A 268 -13.19 5.45 -21.59
CA TYR A 268 -12.55 5.39 -20.28
C TYR A 268 -11.15 6.02 -20.19
N HIS A 269 -10.69 6.68 -21.25
CA HIS A 269 -9.43 7.42 -21.21
C HIS A 269 -9.44 8.45 -20.09
N VAL A 270 -8.36 8.48 -19.32
CA VAL A 270 -8.16 9.39 -18.20
C VAL A 270 -7.23 10.50 -18.62
N TYR A 271 -7.63 11.73 -18.39
CA TYR A 271 -6.81 12.91 -18.64
C TYR A 271 -6.54 13.65 -17.33
N ALA A 272 -5.30 14.11 -17.16
CA ALA A 272 -4.94 15.08 -16.13
C ALA A 272 -4.47 16.37 -16.79
N ASP A 273 -5.15 17.48 -16.48
CA ASP A 273 -4.86 18.80 -17.05
C ASP A 273 -4.77 18.76 -18.60
N GLY A 274 -5.73 18.03 -19.22
CA GLY A 274 -5.82 17.82 -20.66
C GLY A 274 -4.81 16.82 -21.26
N LYS A 275 -3.94 16.20 -20.45
CA LYS A 275 -2.96 15.20 -20.93
C LYS A 275 -3.42 13.78 -20.63
N LEU A 276 -3.43 12.93 -21.66
CA LEU A 276 -3.76 11.52 -21.52
C LEU A 276 -2.80 10.82 -20.54
N LEU A 277 -3.35 10.14 -19.55
CA LEU A 277 -2.62 9.34 -18.59
C LEU A 277 -2.68 7.87 -19.01
N THR A 278 -1.57 7.35 -19.50
CA THR A 278 -1.44 5.94 -19.88
C THR A 278 -0.01 5.45 -19.67
N CYS A 279 0.16 4.13 -19.62
CA CYS A 279 1.45 3.47 -19.55
C CYS A 279 1.33 2.03 -20.10
N GLU A 280 2.43 1.50 -20.63
CA GLU A 280 2.45 0.15 -21.19
C GLU A 280 2.47 -0.91 -20.06
N PRO A 281 1.83 -2.07 -20.23
CA PRO A 281 1.91 -3.15 -19.26
C PRO A 281 3.34 -3.69 -19.14
N ALA A 282 3.81 -3.90 -17.92
CA ALA A 282 5.09 -4.61 -17.71
C ALA A 282 4.93 -6.11 -18.03
N THR A 283 5.90 -6.68 -18.74
CA THR A 283 5.96 -8.13 -19.04
C THR A 283 6.68 -8.92 -17.94
N VAL A 284 7.66 -8.30 -17.27
CA VAL A 284 8.42 -8.87 -16.15
C VAL A 284 8.64 -7.78 -15.10
N LEU A 285 8.60 -8.16 -13.82
CA LEU A 285 8.83 -7.24 -12.71
C LEU A 285 10.05 -7.66 -11.87
N PRO A 286 10.76 -6.70 -11.25
CA PRO A 286 11.67 -7.01 -10.15
C PRO A 286 10.85 -7.49 -8.93
N MET A 287 11.54 -7.91 -7.87
CA MET A 287 10.87 -8.31 -6.62
C MET A 287 9.83 -9.44 -6.81
N ALA A 288 10.07 -10.34 -7.78
CA ALA A 288 9.18 -11.44 -8.15
C ALA A 288 9.96 -12.77 -8.21
N GLN A 289 9.94 -13.49 -9.34
CA GLN A 289 10.47 -14.85 -9.56
C GLN A 289 11.86 -15.13 -8.93
N ARG A 290 12.75 -14.13 -8.86
CA ARG A 290 14.09 -14.29 -8.26
C ARG A 290 14.05 -14.66 -6.77
N TYR A 291 13.02 -14.25 -6.04
CA TYR A 291 13.02 -14.27 -4.57
C TYR A 291 12.04 -15.24 -3.95
N TYR A 292 11.03 -15.70 -4.68
CA TYR A 292 9.96 -16.53 -4.15
C TYR A 292 10.08 -17.96 -4.67
N LEU A 293 9.77 -18.92 -3.80
CA LEU A 293 9.75 -20.33 -4.16
C LEU A 293 8.53 -20.67 -5.02
N PHE A 294 7.43 -19.92 -4.82
CA PHE A 294 6.16 -19.97 -5.54
C PHE A 294 5.68 -18.53 -5.77
#